data_AF-Q9TYV2-F1
#
_entry.id   AF-Q9TYV2-F1
#
_cell.length_a   1.000
_cell.length_b   1.000
_cell.length_c   1.000
_cell.angle_alpha   90.00
_cell.angle_beta   90.00
_cell.angle_gamma   90.00
#
_symmetry.space_group_name_H-M   'P 1'
#
loop_
_entity.id
_entity.type
_entity.pdbx_description
1 polymer ?
#
loop_
_entity_poly.entity_id
_entity_poly.type
_entity_poly.pdbx_seq_one_letter_code
_entity_poly.pdbx_strand_id
1 'polypeptide(L)'
;MKKDAENENLLHAYEHDEQSSKYFIKPDSRYSIDDDISVKIDGKQLEVRKWPTLLATAMVGVGWLSNEVALAWVHERVPDDYHPLPDLFFSHFPEIRGAIRIAEYIMMILLISALLVMFTHQHRWIVIRRVFFCIAMAYSFRALCVTIFQVPVPSINTYCAPKSNSSLELVAGRVVKMFWSAGIEQLRPRELCGDLIVSGHTLTIFTAFLVFKTYAPQRLQPLSHIYHVLAFTALFSILLARKHYMIDIVLGYTVSTRIFMEYHALAASYHNRTFETNPLAWSFWSFFIPIFECDAPANMHNHLLLYNRSTSSKNVSTLKKSRRSFE
;
A
#
# COMPACT_ATOMS: atom_id res chain seq x y z
N MET A 1 -30.70 18.44 9.35
CA MET A 1 -30.13 19.69 8.81
C MET A 1 -29.89 20.78 9.86
N LYS A 2 -30.88 21.29 10.61
CA LYS A 2 -30.59 22.30 11.67
C LYS A 2 -29.84 21.73 12.89
N LYS A 3 -30.14 20.49 13.30
CA LYS A 3 -29.44 19.81 14.43
C LYS A 3 -28.00 19.40 14.11
N ASP A 4 -27.68 19.13 12.85
CA ASP A 4 -26.33 18.68 12.45
C ASP A 4 -25.34 19.85 12.43
N ALA A 5 -25.80 21.04 12.01
CA ALA A 5 -25.01 22.27 12.08
C ALA A 5 -24.77 22.76 13.52
N GLU A 6 -25.69 22.47 14.45
CA GLU A 6 -25.52 22.77 15.88
C GLU A 6 -24.47 21.84 16.52
N ASN A 7 -24.42 20.56 16.13
CA ASN A 7 -23.39 19.62 16.56
C ASN A 7 -22.00 19.95 15.99
N GLU A 8 -21.89 20.38 14.74
CA GLU A 8 -20.61 20.83 14.17
C GLU A 8 -20.10 22.11 14.87
N ASN A 9 -20.99 23.06 15.20
CA ASN A 9 -20.61 24.26 15.95
C ASN A 9 -20.24 23.96 17.41
N LEU A 10 -20.88 22.98 18.05
CA LEU A 10 -20.52 22.52 19.41
C LEU A 10 -19.17 21.80 19.44
N LEU A 11 -18.85 20.97 18.43
CA LEU A 11 -17.53 20.36 18.26
C LEU A 11 -16.44 21.41 18.01
N HIS A 12 -16.74 22.42 17.17
CA HIS A 12 -15.82 23.51 16.90
C HIS A 12 -15.60 24.44 18.10
N ALA A 13 -16.61 24.62 18.95
CA ALA A 13 -16.50 25.35 20.21
C ALA A 13 -15.69 24.55 21.26
N TYR A 14 -15.81 23.22 21.29
CA TYR A 14 -15.04 22.37 22.18
C TYR A 14 -13.55 22.30 21.81
N GLU A 15 -13.21 22.38 20.52
CA GLU A 15 -11.80 22.48 20.06
C GLU A 15 -11.15 23.84 20.38
N HIS A 16 -11.94 24.90 20.57
CA HIS A 16 -11.45 26.26 20.78
C HIS A 16 -11.65 26.83 22.20
N ASP A 17 -12.26 26.07 23.10
CA ASP A 17 -12.39 26.48 24.49
C ASP A 17 -11.03 26.40 25.22
N GLU A 18 -10.61 27.49 25.85
CA GLU A 18 -9.38 27.54 26.67
C GLU A 18 -9.41 26.48 27.79
N GLN A 19 -10.59 26.01 28.19
CA GLN A 19 -10.80 24.90 29.11
C GLN A 19 -10.63 23.49 28.51
N SER A 20 -10.70 23.28 27.18
CA SER A 20 -10.43 21.96 26.59
C SER A 20 -8.94 21.60 26.65
N SER A 21 -8.09 22.63 26.73
CA SER A 21 -6.66 22.52 27.05
C SER A 21 -6.38 21.91 28.43
N LYS A 22 -7.41 21.81 29.29
CA LYS A 22 -7.36 21.17 30.61
C LYS A 22 -7.57 19.65 30.56
N TYR A 23 -8.12 19.12 29.47
CA TYR A 23 -8.34 17.69 29.24
C TYR A 23 -7.37 17.10 28.20
N PHE A 24 -6.75 17.94 27.37
CA PHE A 24 -5.53 17.57 26.66
C PHE A 24 -4.35 17.74 27.59
N ILE A 25 -3.75 16.62 28.00
CA ILE A 25 -2.48 16.59 28.70
C ILE A 25 -1.46 17.32 27.81
N LYS A 26 -1.18 18.60 28.13
CA LYS A 26 0.09 19.22 27.71
C LYS A 26 1.17 18.23 28.10
N PRO A 27 2.07 17.82 27.19
CA PRO A 27 3.14 16.90 27.54
C PRO A 27 3.81 17.44 28.80
N ASP A 28 3.76 16.65 29.87
CA ASP A 28 4.27 17.01 31.18
C ASP A 28 5.73 17.43 31.00
N SER A 29 6.07 18.68 31.30
CA SER A 29 7.43 19.19 31.16
C SER A 29 8.41 18.53 32.15
N ARG A 30 7.93 17.65 33.05
CA ARG A 30 8.75 16.73 33.86
C ARG A 30 9.10 15.42 33.15
N TYR A 31 8.44 15.13 32.04
CA TYR A 31 8.87 14.14 31.05
C TYR A 31 9.40 14.91 29.85
N SER A 32 10.70 15.16 29.83
CA SER A 32 11.38 15.28 28.55
C SER A 32 10.92 14.08 27.71
N ILE A 33 10.43 14.31 26.49
CA ILE A 33 10.64 13.27 25.48
C ILE A 33 12.15 13.21 25.40
N ASP A 34 12.71 12.27 26.15
CA ASP A 34 14.12 12.04 26.16
C ASP A 34 14.49 11.52 24.78
N ASP A 35 14.70 12.48 23.87
CA ASP A 35 15.28 12.28 22.54
C ASP A 35 16.70 11.66 22.64
N ASP A 36 17.17 11.36 23.85
CA ASP A 36 18.46 10.77 24.20
C ASP A 36 18.44 9.53 25.15
N ILE A 37 17.30 9.10 25.74
CA ILE A 37 17.33 8.01 26.77
C ILE A 37 17.10 6.59 26.23
N SER A 38 16.52 6.40 25.04
CA SER A 38 16.43 5.05 24.43
C SER A 38 17.62 4.66 23.54
N VAL A 39 18.58 5.57 23.33
CA VAL A 39 19.77 5.35 22.48
C VAL A 39 21.07 5.21 23.29
N LYS A 40 21.01 5.33 24.61
CA LYS A 40 22.16 5.16 25.52
C LYS A 40 21.94 4.07 26.57
N ILE A 41 21.62 2.86 26.11
CA ILE A 41 22.02 1.65 26.85
C ILE A 41 23.30 1.17 26.14
N ASP A 42 24.44 1.46 26.76
CA ASP A 42 25.78 1.02 26.34
C ASP A 42 26.43 1.62 25.07
N GLY A 43 26.03 2.78 24.55
CA GLY A 43 26.80 3.49 23.51
C GLY A 43 27.08 2.71 22.21
N LYS A 44 26.53 1.50 22.08
CA LYS A 44 26.55 0.65 20.90
C LYS A 44 25.22 0.85 20.23
N GLN A 45 25.23 1.41 19.02
CA GLN A 45 24.07 1.32 18.13
C GLN A 45 23.64 -0.16 18.09
N LEU A 46 22.37 -0.42 18.42
CA LEU A 46 21.84 -1.77 18.40
C LEU A 46 22.09 -2.37 17.01
N GLU A 47 22.85 -3.45 16.93
CA GLU A 47 23.19 -4.06 15.65
C GLU A 47 21.90 -4.59 14.98
N VAL A 48 21.58 -4.05 13.81
CA VAL A 48 20.39 -4.46 13.05
C VAL A 48 20.54 -5.92 12.63
N ARG A 49 19.62 -6.76 13.09
CA ARG A 49 19.61 -8.19 12.81
C ARG A 49 19.16 -8.41 11.37
N LYS A 50 19.89 -9.24 10.62
CA LYS A 50 19.57 -9.54 9.22
C LYS A 50 18.47 -10.60 9.07
N TRP A 51 18.34 -11.52 10.01
CA TRP A 51 17.36 -12.63 9.95
C TRP A 51 15.90 -12.18 9.75
N PRO A 52 15.38 -11.15 10.44
CA PRO A 52 14.02 -10.67 10.18
C PRO A 52 13.82 -10.19 8.73
N THR A 53 14.86 -9.68 8.09
CA THR A 53 14.80 -9.30 6.67
C THR A 53 14.78 -10.52 5.75
N LEU A 54 15.55 -11.56 6.10
CA LEU A 54 15.50 -12.84 5.38
C LEU A 54 14.12 -13.50 5.51
N LEU A 55 13.52 -13.46 6.70
CA LEU A 55 12.15 -13.93 6.93
C LEU A 55 11.15 -13.17 6.05
N ALA A 56 11.16 -11.82 6.08
CA ALA A 56 10.28 -11.02 5.24
C ALA A 56 10.49 -11.27 3.74
N THR A 57 11.73 -11.49 3.30
CA THR A 57 12.06 -11.84 1.91
C THR A 57 11.49 -13.21 1.52
N ALA A 58 11.60 -14.21 2.40
CA ALA A 58 10.99 -15.52 2.19
C ALA A 58 9.46 -15.42 2.10
N MET A 59 8.84 -14.60 2.96
CA MET A 59 7.39 -14.37 2.93
C MET A 59 6.93 -13.74 1.61
N VAL A 60 7.68 -12.78 1.04
CA VAL A 60 7.39 -12.23 -0.30
C VAL A 60 7.50 -13.32 -1.36
N GLY A 61 8.55 -14.13 -1.32
CA GLY A 61 8.74 -15.23 -2.26
C GLY A 61 7.58 -16.23 -2.22
N VAL A 62 7.11 -16.59 -1.02
CA VAL A 62 5.93 -17.45 -0.84
C VAL A 62 4.66 -16.76 -1.35
N GLY A 63 4.39 -15.52 -0.96
CA GLY A 63 3.20 -14.79 -1.41
C GLY A 63 3.14 -14.62 -2.93
N TRP A 64 4.29 -14.33 -3.54
CA TRP A 64 4.44 -14.23 -4.98
C TRP A 64 4.20 -15.58 -5.68
N LEU A 65 4.85 -16.66 -5.21
CA LEU A 65 4.65 -18.00 -5.74
C LEU A 65 3.19 -18.44 -5.62
N SER A 66 2.56 -18.23 -4.47
CA SER A 66 1.14 -18.53 -4.26
C SER A 66 0.24 -17.77 -5.23
N ASN A 67 0.56 -16.50 -5.53
CA ASN A 67 -0.17 -15.72 -6.52
C ASN A 67 -0.02 -16.33 -7.92
N GLU A 68 1.18 -16.72 -8.35
CA GLU A 68 1.39 -17.34 -9.67
C GLU A 68 0.68 -18.69 -9.79
N VAL A 69 0.72 -19.50 -8.73
CA VAL A 69 -0.02 -20.77 -8.68
C VAL A 69 -1.52 -20.53 -8.76
N ALA A 70 -2.06 -19.55 -8.02
CA ALA A 70 -3.47 -19.19 -8.05
C ALA A 70 -3.90 -18.74 -9.45
N LEU A 71 -3.10 -17.91 -10.12
CA LEU A 71 -3.36 -17.46 -11.49
C LEU A 71 -3.39 -18.63 -12.49
N ALA A 72 -2.39 -19.52 -12.42
CA ALA A 72 -2.34 -20.70 -13.28
C ALA A 72 -3.50 -21.66 -13.00
N TRP A 73 -3.91 -21.81 -11.74
CA TRP A 73 -5.04 -22.64 -11.32
C TRP A 73 -6.39 -22.11 -11.82
N VAL A 74 -6.61 -20.80 -11.73
CA VAL A 74 -7.85 -20.14 -12.16
C VAL A 74 -7.95 -20.13 -13.68
N HIS A 75 -6.84 -19.96 -14.39
CA HIS A 75 -6.84 -19.97 -15.85
C HIS A 75 -7.44 -21.23 -16.47
N GLU A 76 -7.21 -22.39 -15.86
CA GLU A 76 -7.78 -23.66 -16.32
C GLU A 76 -9.29 -23.78 -16.01
N ARG A 77 -9.85 -22.93 -15.14
CA ARG A 77 -11.23 -23.01 -14.66
C ARG A 77 -12.16 -21.90 -15.13
N VAL A 78 -11.62 -20.73 -15.50
CA VAL A 78 -12.42 -19.62 -16.03
C VAL A 78 -13.18 -20.12 -17.25
N PRO A 79 -14.51 -20.06 -17.27
CA PRO A 79 -15.26 -20.51 -18.44
C PRO A 79 -15.01 -19.58 -19.63
N ASP A 80 -14.93 -20.14 -20.84
CA ASP A 80 -14.51 -19.39 -22.03
C ASP A 80 -15.60 -18.44 -22.57
N ASP A 81 -16.88 -18.73 -22.28
CA ASP A 81 -18.04 -18.16 -22.99
C ASP A 81 -18.94 -17.29 -22.11
N TYR A 82 -18.39 -16.30 -21.40
CA TYR A 82 -19.20 -15.32 -20.67
C TYR A 82 -18.97 -13.89 -21.16
N HIS A 83 -20.09 -13.18 -21.33
CA HIS A 83 -20.07 -11.73 -21.48
C HIS A 83 -19.46 -11.07 -20.22
N PRO A 84 -18.70 -9.96 -20.38
CA PRO A 84 -18.19 -9.20 -19.26
C PRO A 84 -19.31 -8.81 -18.28
N LEU A 85 -19.00 -8.80 -16.98
CA LEU A 85 -19.93 -8.29 -16.00
C LEU A 85 -20.22 -6.80 -16.25
N PRO A 86 -21.45 -6.33 -15.98
CA PRO A 86 -21.75 -4.91 -16.08
C PRO A 86 -20.89 -4.15 -15.05
N ASP A 87 -20.07 -3.24 -15.54
CA ASP A 87 -19.25 -2.35 -14.73
C ASP A 87 -19.64 -0.91 -15.03
N LEU A 88 -19.83 -0.12 -13.96
CA LEU A 88 -20.25 1.28 -14.07
C LEU A 88 -19.25 2.12 -14.87
N PHE A 89 -17.95 1.82 -14.79
CA PHE A 89 -16.96 2.55 -15.59
C PHE A 89 -17.10 2.19 -17.08
N PHE A 90 -17.35 0.92 -17.39
CA PHE A 90 -17.45 0.44 -18.78
C PHE A 90 -18.71 0.91 -19.50
N SER A 91 -19.75 1.33 -18.78
CA SER A 91 -20.95 1.94 -19.37
C SER A 91 -20.72 3.38 -19.82
N HIS A 92 -19.78 4.09 -19.20
CA HIS A 92 -19.49 5.50 -19.49
C HIS A 92 -18.29 5.70 -20.42
N PHE A 93 -17.29 4.80 -20.39
CA PHE A 93 -16.04 4.97 -21.12
C PHE A 93 -15.78 3.86 -22.16
N PRO A 94 -15.27 4.21 -23.35
CA PRO A 94 -14.92 3.24 -24.39
C PRO A 94 -13.66 2.45 -24.03
N GLU A 95 -13.51 1.26 -24.62
CA GLU A 95 -12.27 0.48 -24.51
C GLU A 95 -11.14 1.13 -25.33
N ILE A 96 -10.06 1.52 -24.67
CA ILE A 96 -8.81 2.00 -25.29
C ILE A 96 -7.68 1.03 -24.91
N ARG A 97 -7.49 0.00 -25.72
CA ARG A 97 -6.55 -1.11 -25.47
C ARG A 97 -5.11 -0.64 -25.26
N GLY A 98 -4.72 0.44 -25.93
CA GLY A 98 -3.38 1.04 -25.82
C GLY A 98 -3.10 1.78 -24.50
N ALA A 99 -4.13 2.06 -23.69
CA ALA A 99 -4.00 2.79 -22.43
C ALA A 99 -3.19 1.99 -21.38
N ILE A 100 -3.18 0.66 -21.45
CA ILE A 100 -2.43 -0.18 -20.51
C ILE A 100 -0.93 0.16 -20.49
N ARG A 101 -0.36 0.52 -21.65
CA ARG A 101 1.06 0.92 -21.75
C ARG A 101 1.37 2.13 -20.88
N ILE A 102 0.45 3.09 -20.77
CA ILE A 102 0.61 4.27 -19.90
C ILE A 102 0.71 3.83 -18.44
N ALA A 103 -0.18 2.92 -18.02
CA ALA A 103 -0.16 2.38 -16.66
C ALA A 103 1.13 1.59 -16.37
N GLU A 104 1.60 0.78 -17.32
CA GLU A 104 2.85 0.02 -17.21
C GLU A 104 4.08 0.95 -17.08
N TYR A 105 4.18 2.01 -17.90
CA TYR A 105 5.26 2.98 -17.78
C TYR A 105 5.25 3.70 -16.43
N ILE A 106 4.07 4.13 -15.96
CA ILE A 106 3.92 4.76 -14.64
C ILE A 106 4.31 3.77 -13.53
N MET A 107 3.85 2.53 -13.61
CA MET A 107 4.18 1.48 -12.64
C MET A 107 5.70 1.25 -12.58
N MET A 108 6.37 1.16 -13.73
CA MET A 108 7.84 1.02 -13.78
C MET A 108 8.56 2.21 -13.14
N ILE A 109 8.14 3.45 -13.43
CA ILE A 109 8.72 4.66 -12.81
C ILE A 109 8.58 4.62 -11.29
N LEU A 110 7.39 4.30 -10.79
CA LEU A 110 7.11 4.22 -9.35
C LEU A 110 7.92 3.09 -8.70
N LEU A 111 7.97 1.92 -9.32
CA LEU A 111 8.69 0.76 -8.82
C LEU A 111 10.20 1.03 -8.73
N ILE A 112 10.81 1.58 -9.78
CA ILE A 112 12.23 1.96 -9.79
C ILE A 112 12.50 2.99 -8.68
N SER A 113 11.63 3.98 -8.54
CA SER A 113 11.78 5.03 -7.52
C SER A 113 11.66 4.48 -6.10
N ALA A 114 10.73 3.54 -5.87
CA ALA A 114 10.58 2.84 -4.61
C ALA A 114 11.81 1.99 -4.29
N LEU A 115 12.33 1.23 -5.25
CA LEU A 115 13.56 0.44 -5.10
C LEU A 115 14.76 1.33 -4.75
N LEU A 116 14.94 2.44 -5.48
CA LEU A 116 15.99 3.41 -5.19
C LEU A 116 15.90 3.94 -3.77
N VAL A 117 14.71 4.35 -3.31
CA VAL A 117 14.51 4.81 -1.94
C VAL A 117 14.86 3.70 -0.94
N MET A 118 14.39 2.46 -1.14
CA MET A 118 14.67 1.36 -0.21
C MET A 118 16.18 1.04 -0.10
N PHE A 119 16.90 0.98 -1.22
CA PHE A 119 18.32 0.58 -1.23
C PHE A 119 19.26 1.71 -0.82
N THR A 120 18.86 2.98 -1.02
CA THR A 120 19.66 4.16 -0.62
C THR A 120 19.33 4.67 0.79
N HIS A 121 18.28 4.16 1.43
CA HIS A 121 17.91 4.55 2.79
C HIS A 121 18.99 4.15 3.82
N GLN A 122 19.27 5.02 4.79
CA GLN A 122 20.26 4.77 5.85
C GLN A 122 19.96 3.47 6.62
N HIS A 123 18.67 3.23 6.90
CA HIS A 123 18.16 2.02 7.55
C HIS A 123 17.61 0.97 6.56
N ARG A 124 18.27 0.75 5.42
CA ARG A 124 17.79 -0.10 4.31
C ARG A 124 17.23 -1.46 4.73
N TRP A 125 17.89 -2.17 5.65
CA TRP A 125 17.44 -3.50 6.09
C TRP A 125 16.07 -3.45 6.79
N ILE A 126 15.84 -2.41 7.60
CA ILE A 126 14.58 -2.16 8.28
C ILE A 126 13.51 -1.77 7.26
N VAL A 127 13.81 -0.85 6.34
CA VAL A 127 12.86 -0.47 5.29
C VAL A 127 12.46 -1.68 4.44
N ILE A 128 13.45 -2.46 3.97
CA ILE A 128 13.21 -3.62 3.12
C ILE A 128 12.31 -4.64 3.83
N ARG A 129 12.57 -5.01 5.09
CA ARG A 129 11.71 -5.98 5.79
C ARG A 129 10.27 -5.47 5.99
N ARG A 130 10.10 -4.18 6.30
CA ARG A 130 8.77 -3.56 6.44
C ARG A 130 7.98 -3.63 5.15
N VAL A 131 8.61 -3.20 4.05
CA VAL A 131 7.98 -3.16 2.72
C VAL A 131 7.71 -4.57 2.21
N PHE A 132 8.67 -5.48 2.36
CA PHE A 132 8.52 -6.87 1.93
C PHE A 132 7.40 -7.57 2.70
N PHE A 133 7.28 -7.35 4.01
CA PHE A 133 6.14 -7.90 4.74
C PHE A 133 4.79 -7.38 4.23
N CYS A 134 4.68 -6.07 3.94
CA CYS A 134 3.46 -5.50 3.35
C CYS A 134 3.14 -6.11 1.98
N ILE A 135 4.15 -6.27 1.11
CA ILE A 135 4.00 -6.91 -0.20
C ILE A 135 3.55 -8.37 -0.03
N ALA A 136 4.19 -9.13 0.86
CA ALA A 136 3.85 -10.52 1.13
C ALA A 136 2.38 -10.66 1.53
N MET A 137 1.92 -9.87 2.49
CA MET A 137 0.52 -9.87 2.92
C MET A 137 -0.44 -9.52 1.77
N ALA A 138 -0.12 -8.49 0.98
CA ALA A 138 -0.97 -8.05 -0.13
C ALA A 138 -1.10 -9.12 -1.22
N TYR A 139 0.01 -9.77 -1.60
CA TYR A 139 0.01 -10.83 -2.61
C TYR A 139 -0.60 -12.14 -2.09
N SER A 140 -0.42 -12.46 -0.80
CA SER A 140 -1.14 -13.59 -0.17
C SER A 140 -2.65 -13.37 -0.15
N PHE A 141 -3.11 -12.16 0.19
CA PHE A 141 -4.53 -11.80 0.14
C PHE A 141 -5.08 -11.90 -1.29
N ARG A 142 -4.34 -11.37 -2.28
CA ARG A 142 -4.70 -11.50 -3.69
C ARG A 142 -4.78 -12.95 -4.14
N ALA A 143 -3.78 -13.78 -3.80
CA ALA A 143 -3.78 -15.21 -4.13
C ALA A 143 -5.02 -15.93 -3.56
N LEU A 144 -5.40 -15.61 -2.31
CA LEU A 144 -6.62 -16.12 -1.68
C LEU A 144 -7.87 -15.68 -2.46
N CYS A 145 -8.01 -14.38 -2.75
CA CYS A 145 -9.16 -13.85 -3.48
C CYS A 145 -9.28 -14.44 -4.88
N VAL A 146 -8.18 -14.52 -5.63
CA VAL A 146 -8.14 -15.11 -6.97
C VAL A 146 -8.56 -16.58 -6.92
N THR A 147 -8.09 -17.32 -5.92
CA THR A 147 -8.46 -18.74 -5.77
C THR A 147 -9.96 -18.92 -5.46
N ILE A 148 -10.55 -18.05 -4.65
CA ILE A 148 -11.95 -18.12 -4.21
C ILE A 148 -12.92 -17.58 -5.27
N PHE A 149 -12.62 -16.42 -5.85
CA PHE A 149 -13.52 -15.68 -6.74
C PHE A 149 -13.02 -15.76 -8.18
N GLN A 150 -13.78 -16.49 -9.00
CA GLN A 150 -13.52 -16.61 -10.43
C GLN A 150 -14.46 -15.66 -11.17
N VAL A 151 -13.90 -14.58 -11.72
CA VAL A 151 -14.64 -13.52 -12.41
C VAL A 151 -14.41 -13.68 -13.93
N PRO A 152 -15.43 -13.46 -14.79
CA PRO A 152 -15.25 -13.51 -16.25
C PRO A 152 -14.43 -12.33 -16.78
N VAL A 153 -13.83 -12.47 -17.96
CA VAL A 153 -12.92 -11.46 -18.53
C VAL A 153 -13.65 -10.14 -18.85
N PRO A 154 -13.10 -8.95 -18.49
CA PRO A 154 -13.75 -7.64 -18.65
C PRO A 154 -13.84 -7.11 -20.10
N SER A 155 -13.15 -7.74 -21.05
CA SER A 155 -13.21 -7.37 -22.48
C SER A 155 -13.31 -8.61 -23.35
N ILE A 156 -14.29 -8.60 -24.26
CA ILE A 156 -14.50 -9.61 -25.30
C ILE A 156 -13.30 -9.76 -26.23
N ASN A 157 -12.46 -8.73 -26.32
CA ASN A 157 -11.34 -8.72 -27.24
C ASN A 157 -10.08 -9.34 -26.63
N THR A 158 -10.07 -9.64 -25.32
CA THR A 158 -8.89 -10.13 -24.61
C THR A 158 -8.54 -11.55 -25.06
N TYR A 159 -7.31 -11.72 -25.56
CA TYR A 159 -6.80 -13.03 -25.94
C TYR A 159 -6.51 -13.88 -24.70
N CYS A 160 -7.04 -15.10 -24.68
CA CYS A 160 -6.75 -16.14 -23.70
C CYS A 160 -6.00 -17.28 -24.40
N ALA A 161 -4.88 -17.72 -23.84
CA ALA A 161 -4.19 -18.91 -24.32
C ALA A 161 -5.08 -20.14 -24.11
N PRO A 162 -4.95 -21.17 -24.96
CA PRO A 162 -5.71 -22.40 -24.80
C PRO A 162 -5.40 -23.07 -23.46
N LYS A 163 -6.44 -23.56 -22.79
CA LYS A 163 -6.33 -24.32 -21.54
C LYS A 163 -5.49 -25.57 -21.78
N SER A 164 -4.53 -25.81 -20.89
CA SER A 164 -3.68 -26.98 -20.98
C SER A 164 -4.37 -28.14 -20.27
N ASN A 165 -5.27 -28.83 -20.97
CA ASN A 165 -6.03 -29.99 -20.49
C ASN A 165 -5.11 -31.00 -19.76
N SER A 166 -4.89 -30.82 -18.44
CA SER A 166 -4.21 -31.70 -17.48
C SER A 166 -2.67 -31.87 -17.51
N SER A 167 -1.91 -31.19 -18.38
CA SER A 167 -0.45 -31.29 -18.36
C SER A 167 0.16 -30.42 -17.25
N LEU A 168 0.45 -31.01 -16.09
CA LEU A 168 1.12 -30.36 -14.96
C LEU A 168 2.43 -29.65 -15.36
N GLU A 169 3.17 -30.19 -16.34
CA GLU A 169 4.41 -29.59 -16.85
C GLU A 169 4.18 -28.23 -17.52
N LEU A 170 3.10 -28.07 -18.30
CA LEU A 170 2.77 -26.80 -18.94
C LEU A 170 2.31 -25.76 -17.91
N VAL A 171 1.56 -26.18 -16.89
CA VAL A 171 1.16 -25.31 -15.76
C VAL A 171 2.39 -24.88 -14.97
N ALA A 172 3.28 -25.80 -14.63
CA ALA A 172 4.53 -25.50 -13.94
C ALA A 172 5.43 -24.57 -14.77
N GLY A 173 5.57 -24.82 -16.08
CA GLY A 173 6.32 -23.96 -16.99
C GLY A 173 5.72 -22.55 -17.07
N ARG A 174 4.38 -22.42 -17.07
CA ARG A 174 3.70 -21.12 -17.00
C ARG A 174 4.01 -20.39 -15.70
N VAL A 175 3.94 -21.07 -14.56
CA VAL A 175 4.28 -20.52 -13.23
C VAL A 175 5.74 -20.06 -13.19
N VAL A 176 6.69 -20.88 -13.64
CA VAL A 176 8.12 -20.53 -13.66
C VAL A 176 8.37 -19.31 -14.58
N LYS A 177 7.77 -19.31 -15.77
CA LYS A 177 7.88 -18.17 -16.70
C LYS A 177 7.30 -16.89 -16.10
N MET A 178 6.17 -16.98 -15.40
CA MET A 178 5.58 -15.81 -14.74
C MET A 178 6.42 -15.34 -13.54
N PHE A 179 6.89 -16.28 -12.72
CA PHE A 179 7.77 -16.00 -11.59
C PHE A 179 8.98 -15.18 -12.01
N TRP A 180 9.63 -15.58 -13.11
CA TRP A 180 10.81 -14.88 -13.64
C TRP A 180 10.49 -13.53 -14.31
N SER A 181 9.28 -13.38 -14.87
CA SER A 181 8.85 -12.12 -15.49
C SER A 181 8.52 -11.00 -14.49
N ALA A 182 8.52 -11.30 -13.18
CA ALA A 182 8.19 -10.35 -12.10
C ALA A 182 6.86 -9.61 -12.32
N GLY A 183 5.91 -10.22 -13.05
CA GLY A 183 4.58 -9.66 -13.34
C GLY A 183 4.55 -8.49 -14.32
N ILE A 184 5.67 -8.17 -14.99
CA ILE A 184 5.72 -7.09 -15.98
C ILE A 184 5.16 -7.60 -17.31
N GLU A 185 3.97 -7.13 -17.68
CA GLU A 185 3.27 -7.48 -18.92
C GLU A 185 4.06 -7.10 -20.19
N GLN A 186 4.90 -6.06 -20.14
CA GLN A 186 5.73 -5.71 -21.29
C GLN A 186 6.82 -6.75 -21.59
N LEU A 187 7.18 -7.60 -20.62
CA LEU A 187 8.07 -8.76 -20.81
C LEU A 187 7.28 -10.01 -21.29
N ARG A 188 5.94 -9.97 -21.27
CA ARG A 188 5.10 -11.09 -21.70
C ARG A 188 3.69 -10.62 -22.08
N PRO A 189 3.23 -10.78 -23.34
CA PRO A 189 1.80 -10.62 -23.63
C PRO A 189 0.99 -11.54 -22.72
N ARG A 190 0.02 -10.99 -21.98
CA ARG A 190 -0.85 -11.78 -21.10
C ARG A 190 -1.52 -12.89 -21.89
N GLU A 191 -1.07 -14.11 -21.61
CA GLU A 191 -1.63 -15.34 -22.17
C GLU A 191 -2.67 -15.96 -21.21
N LEU A 192 -2.65 -15.62 -19.91
CA LEU A 192 -3.55 -16.24 -18.95
C LEU A 192 -4.75 -15.34 -18.64
N CYS A 193 -5.93 -15.93 -18.78
CA CYS A 193 -7.21 -15.34 -18.39
C CYS A 193 -7.60 -15.88 -17.02
N GLY A 194 -7.77 -15.00 -16.03
CA GLY A 194 -8.03 -15.39 -14.64
C GLY A 194 -7.53 -14.39 -13.60
N ASP A 195 -6.66 -13.48 -13.99
CA ASP A 195 -6.23 -12.35 -13.15
C ASP A 195 -7.28 -11.23 -13.12
N LEU A 196 -8.42 -11.50 -12.47
CA LEU A 196 -9.63 -10.69 -12.61
C LEU A 196 -10.27 -10.31 -11.27
N ILE A 197 -9.54 -10.49 -10.15
CA ILE A 197 -9.92 -9.93 -8.85
C ILE A 197 -8.68 -9.46 -8.08
N VAL A 198 -8.80 -8.30 -7.41
CA VAL A 198 -7.71 -7.59 -6.72
C VAL A 198 -6.53 -7.29 -7.65
N SER A 199 -6.54 -6.14 -8.35
CA SER A 199 -5.54 -5.84 -9.40
C SER A 199 -4.08 -5.77 -8.89
N GLY A 200 -3.20 -6.60 -9.48
CA GLY A 200 -1.77 -6.65 -9.16
C GLY A 200 -1.00 -5.40 -9.60
N HIS A 201 -1.42 -4.79 -10.71
CA HIS A 201 -0.95 -3.47 -11.13
C HIS A 201 -1.25 -2.44 -10.04
N THR A 202 -2.49 -2.41 -9.56
CA THR A 202 -2.91 -1.47 -8.51
C THR A 202 -2.13 -1.70 -7.21
N LEU A 203 -1.97 -2.96 -6.79
CA LEU A 203 -1.16 -3.31 -5.61
C LEU A 203 0.27 -2.79 -5.75
N THR A 204 0.90 -3.02 -6.90
CA THR A 204 2.29 -2.62 -7.16
C THR A 204 2.43 -1.09 -7.21
N ILE A 205 1.56 -0.40 -7.95
CA ILE A 205 1.55 1.06 -8.08
C ILE A 205 1.40 1.73 -6.71
N PHE A 206 0.39 1.36 -5.93
CA PHE A 206 0.12 2.00 -4.65
C PHE A 206 1.12 1.61 -3.58
N THR A 207 1.62 0.37 -3.57
CA THR A 207 2.70 -0.01 -2.66
C THR A 207 3.96 0.78 -2.98
N ALA A 208 4.38 0.87 -4.25
CA ALA A 208 5.54 1.64 -4.66
C ALA A 208 5.39 3.14 -4.32
N PHE A 209 4.22 3.71 -4.58
CA PHE A 209 3.90 5.09 -4.21
C PHE A 209 3.99 5.32 -2.69
N LEU A 210 3.40 4.44 -1.87
CA LEU A 210 3.41 4.54 -0.41
C LEU A 210 4.82 4.39 0.16
N VAL A 211 5.63 3.48 -0.40
CA VAL A 211 7.05 3.33 -0.07
C VAL A 211 7.79 4.62 -0.34
N PHE A 212 7.65 5.18 -1.55
CA PHE A 212 8.30 6.45 -1.89
C PHE A 212 7.84 7.56 -0.95
N LYS A 213 6.53 7.73 -0.74
CA LYS A 213 5.98 8.77 0.12
C LYS A 213 6.52 8.69 1.56
N THR A 214 6.64 7.48 2.10
CA THR A 214 7.01 7.25 3.50
C THR A 214 8.50 7.35 3.75
N TYR A 215 9.32 6.85 2.82
CA TYR A 215 10.76 6.68 3.01
C TYR A 215 11.63 7.65 2.20
N ALA A 216 11.06 8.43 1.27
CA ALA A 216 11.84 9.39 0.50
C ALA A 216 12.34 10.54 1.40
N PRO A 217 13.57 11.04 1.17
CA PRO A 217 14.11 12.17 1.92
C PRO A 217 13.25 13.41 1.76
N GLN A 218 13.24 14.30 2.77
CA GLN A 218 12.39 15.49 2.80
C GLN A 218 12.53 16.38 1.54
N ARG A 219 13.72 16.43 0.93
CA ARG A 219 13.98 17.18 -0.31
C ARG A 219 13.17 16.69 -1.51
N LEU A 220 12.81 15.40 -1.55
CA LEU A 220 12.05 14.78 -2.64
C LEU A 220 10.54 14.68 -2.35
N GLN A 221 10.08 15.16 -1.20
CA GLN A 221 8.65 15.08 -0.83
C GLN A 221 7.69 15.78 -1.82
N PRO A 222 8.04 16.90 -2.49
CA PRO A 222 7.19 17.45 -3.55
C PRO A 222 6.91 16.47 -4.69
N LEU A 223 7.85 15.56 -5.00
CA LEU A 223 7.68 14.52 -6.03
C LEU A 223 6.59 13.52 -5.65
N SER A 224 6.30 13.34 -4.35
CA SER A 224 5.20 12.49 -3.89
C SER A 224 3.84 13.00 -4.41
N HIS A 225 3.62 14.31 -4.52
CA HIS A 225 2.38 14.83 -5.10
C HIS A 225 2.23 14.47 -6.58
N ILE A 226 3.32 14.53 -7.34
CA ILE A 226 3.34 14.13 -8.75
C ILE A 226 3.05 12.62 -8.86
N TYR A 227 3.71 11.80 -8.04
CA TYR A 227 3.50 10.35 -8.02
C TYR A 227 2.08 9.96 -7.61
N HIS A 228 1.43 10.74 -6.76
CA HIS A 228 0.03 10.55 -6.43
C HIS A 228 -0.88 10.74 -7.67
N VAL A 229 -0.68 11.82 -8.43
CA VAL A 229 -1.42 12.08 -9.67
C VAL A 229 -1.15 10.99 -10.71
N LEU A 230 0.12 10.59 -10.87
CA LEU A 230 0.50 9.50 -11.77
C LEU A 230 -0.16 8.18 -11.38
N ALA A 231 -0.16 7.82 -10.09
CA ALA A 231 -0.79 6.60 -9.60
C ALA A 231 -2.29 6.55 -9.96
N PHE A 232 -3.04 7.64 -9.76
CA PHE A 232 -4.44 7.72 -10.18
C PHE A 232 -4.61 7.68 -11.70
N THR A 233 -3.73 8.36 -12.45
CA THR A 233 -3.74 8.32 -13.92
C THR A 233 -3.54 6.89 -14.44
N ALA A 234 -2.68 6.10 -13.78
CA ALA A 234 -2.48 4.70 -14.10
C ALA A 234 -3.75 3.86 -13.82
N LEU A 235 -4.48 4.13 -12.73
CA LEU A 235 -5.76 3.45 -12.46
C LEU A 235 -6.79 3.70 -13.57
N PHE A 236 -6.96 4.97 -13.96
CA PHE A 236 -7.83 5.33 -15.09
C PHE A 236 -7.40 4.64 -16.38
N SER A 237 -6.10 4.55 -16.64
CA SER A 237 -5.55 3.89 -17.82
C SER A 237 -5.80 2.37 -17.83
N ILE A 238 -5.73 1.71 -16.66
CA ILE A 238 -6.05 0.28 -16.52
C ILE A 238 -7.54 0.03 -16.82
N LEU A 239 -8.43 0.88 -16.31
CA LEU A 239 -9.87 0.79 -16.54
C LEU A 239 -10.23 1.03 -18.02
N LEU A 240 -9.63 2.05 -18.66
CA LEU A 240 -9.80 2.32 -20.09
C LEU A 240 -9.35 1.15 -20.95
N ALA A 241 -8.28 0.45 -20.56
CA ALA A 241 -7.82 -0.74 -21.28
C ALA A 241 -8.71 -1.98 -21.07
N ARG A 242 -9.74 -1.90 -20.21
CA ARG A 242 -10.62 -3.01 -19.82
C ARG A 242 -9.87 -4.28 -19.43
N LYS A 243 -8.80 -4.11 -18.64
CA LYS A 243 -8.00 -5.23 -18.10
C LYS A 243 -8.50 -5.72 -16.74
N HIS A 244 -9.12 -4.84 -15.98
CA HIS A 244 -9.65 -5.08 -14.64
C HIS A 244 -10.98 -4.37 -14.47
N TYR A 245 -11.87 -4.93 -13.67
CA TYR A 245 -13.10 -4.26 -13.24
C TYR A 245 -12.79 -3.15 -12.24
N MET A 246 -13.69 -2.18 -12.11
CA MET A 246 -13.59 -1.11 -11.11
C MET A 246 -13.46 -1.67 -9.69
N ILE A 247 -14.17 -2.76 -9.39
CA ILE A 247 -14.06 -3.44 -8.09
C ILE A 247 -12.65 -3.98 -7.83
N ASP A 248 -11.95 -4.49 -8.85
CA ASP A 248 -10.59 -5.02 -8.71
C ASP A 248 -9.60 -3.91 -8.35
N ILE A 249 -9.80 -2.72 -8.95
CA ILE A 249 -9.01 -1.53 -8.67
C ILE A 249 -9.31 -1.03 -7.25
N VAL A 250 -10.57 -0.97 -6.84
CA VAL A 250 -10.97 -0.55 -5.49
C VAL A 250 -10.39 -1.50 -4.43
N LEU A 251 -10.48 -2.81 -4.66
CA LEU A 251 -9.91 -3.82 -3.77
C LEU A 251 -8.39 -3.71 -3.72
N GLY A 252 -7.70 -3.60 -4.86
CA GLY A 252 -6.25 -3.42 -4.92
C GLY A 252 -5.79 -2.16 -4.17
N TYR A 253 -6.49 -1.04 -4.36
CA TYR A 253 -6.20 0.21 -3.65
C TYR A 253 -6.42 0.05 -2.14
N THR A 254 -7.54 -0.57 -1.74
CA THR A 254 -7.89 -0.76 -0.34
C THR A 254 -6.89 -1.67 0.35
N VAL A 255 -6.55 -2.81 -0.24
CA VAL A 255 -5.61 -3.79 0.34
C VAL A 255 -4.22 -3.19 0.50
N SER A 256 -3.68 -2.55 -0.56
CA SER A 256 -2.34 -1.94 -0.52
C SER A 256 -2.25 -0.82 0.52
N THR A 257 -3.25 0.07 0.57
CA THR A 257 -3.25 1.19 1.53
C THR A 257 -3.48 0.71 2.97
N ARG A 258 -4.42 -0.22 3.21
CA ARG A 258 -4.75 -0.69 4.56
C ARG A 258 -3.60 -1.47 5.18
N ILE A 259 -3.06 -2.46 4.47
CA ILE A 259 -1.92 -3.25 4.97
C ILE A 259 -0.74 -2.34 5.30
N PHE A 260 -0.40 -1.42 4.39
CA PHE A 260 0.72 -0.51 4.61
C PHE A 260 0.49 0.40 5.81
N MET A 261 -0.69 1.02 5.93
CA MET A 261 -0.98 1.93 7.04
C MET A 261 -1.11 1.20 8.38
N GLU A 262 -1.76 0.03 8.41
CA GLU A 262 -1.90 -0.80 9.61
C GLU A 262 -0.54 -1.26 10.13
N TYR A 263 0.34 -1.71 9.24
CA TYR A 263 1.71 -2.08 9.61
C TYR A 263 2.43 -0.92 10.31
N HIS A 264 2.41 0.27 9.70
CA HIS A 264 3.13 1.42 10.25
C HIS A 264 2.46 1.97 11.51
N ALA A 265 1.14 1.86 11.64
CA ALA A 265 0.42 2.20 12.87
C ALA A 265 0.82 1.26 14.01
N LEU A 266 0.87 -0.04 13.77
CA LEU A 266 1.32 -1.01 14.76
C LEU A 266 2.79 -0.85 15.12
N ALA A 267 3.66 -0.59 14.15
CA ALA A 267 5.06 -0.27 14.41
C ALA A 267 5.18 0.97 15.32
N ALA A 268 4.46 2.05 15.03
CA ALA A 268 4.43 3.24 15.89
C ALA A 268 3.92 2.92 17.30
N SER A 269 2.85 2.12 17.44
CA SER A 269 2.34 1.69 18.76
C SER A 269 3.32 0.81 19.52
N TYR A 270 4.09 -0.04 18.83
CA TYR A 270 5.15 -0.85 19.41
C TYR A 270 6.24 0.01 20.03
N HIS A 271 6.75 1.00 19.29
CA HIS A 271 7.79 1.91 19.79
C HIS A 271 7.30 2.86 20.88
N ASN A 272 6.01 3.22 20.86
CA ASN A 272 5.37 4.03 21.92
C ASN A 272 4.92 3.22 23.14
N ARG A 273 5.19 1.90 23.20
CA ARG A 273 4.75 1.00 24.28
C ARG A 273 3.23 0.94 24.48
N THR A 274 2.46 1.20 23.42
CA THR A 274 0.99 1.12 23.38
C THR A 274 0.52 0.00 22.45
N PHE A 275 1.34 -1.03 22.22
CA PHE A 275 1.01 -2.12 21.31
C PHE A 275 -0.17 -2.94 21.82
N GLU A 276 -0.13 -3.36 23.08
CA GLU A 276 -1.18 -4.18 23.72
C GLU A 276 -2.53 -3.44 23.82
N THR A 277 -2.51 -2.11 23.87
CA THR A 277 -3.71 -1.28 23.94
C THR A 277 -4.27 -0.92 22.57
N ASN A 278 -3.53 -1.16 21.48
CA ASN A 278 -3.99 -0.87 20.13
C ASN A 278 -4.90 -2.01 19.64
N PRO A 279 -6.17 -1.75 19.28
CA PRO A 279 -7.07 -2.77 18.77
C PRO A 279 -6.56 -3.49 17.51
N LEU A 280 -5.72 -2.82 16.70
CA LEU A 280 -5.10 -3.44 15.52
C LEU A 280 -4.16 -4.60 15.90
N ALA A 281 -3.64 -4.63 17.13
CA ALA A 281 -2.74 -5.68 17.59
C ALA A 281 -3.45 -7.03 17.77
N TRP A 282 -4.79 -7.06 17.73
CA TRP A 282 -5.57 -8.31 17.73
C TRP A 282 -5.63 -8.98 16.36
N SER A 283 -5.08 -8.34 15.32
CA SER A 283 -4.95 -8.95 13.99
C SER A 283 -4.07 -10.20 14.05
N PHE A 284 -4.44 -11.26 13.33
CA PHE A 284 -3.71 -12.55 13.34
C PHE A 284 -2.23 -12.44 12.93
N TRP A 285 -1.84 -11.38 12.21
CA TRP A 285 -0.49 -11.14 11.71
C TRP A 285 0.33 -10.18 12.58
N SER A 286 -0.28 -9.59 13.61
CA SER A 286 0.37 -8.58 14.47
C SER A 286 1.60 -9.12 15.21
N PHE A 287 1.67 -10.44 15.44
CA PHE A 287 2.82 -11.10 16.09
C PHE A 287 4.15 -10.91 15.35
N PHE A 288 4.11 -10.58 14.04
CA PHE A 288 5.30 -10.26 13.28
C PHE A 288 5.88 -8.89 13.62
N ILE A 289 5.10 -7.97 14.19
CA ILE A 289 5.53 -6.60 14.50
C ILE A 289 6.71 -6.61 15.48
N PRO A 290 6.66 -7.25 16.66
CA PRO A 290 7.82 -7.35 17.53
C PRO A 290 9.04 -7.94 16.81
N ILE A 291 8.87 -8.99 15.99
CA ILE A 291 9.98 -9.63 15.26
C ILE A 291 10.68 -8.64 14.30
N PHE A 292 9.92 -7.76 13.64
CA PHE A 292 10.44 -6.79 12.69
C PHE A 292 10.77 -5.42 13.28
N GLU A 293 10.35 -5.11 14.50
CA GLU A 293 10.52 -3.77 15.09
C GLU A 293 11.43 -3.73 16.32
N CYS A 294 11.76 -4.87 16.93
CA CYS A 294 12.64 -4.97 18.11
C CYS A 294 13.96 -4.19 17.98
N ASP A 295 14.57 -4.16 16.80
CA ASP A 295 15.86 -3.53 16.50
C ASP A 295 15.73 -2.28 15.62
N ALA A 296 14.52 -1.78 15.41
CA ALA A 296 14.30 -0.54 14.67
C ALA A 296 14.43 0.68 15.59
N PRO A 297 15.04 1.78 15.12
CA PRO A 297 15.13 2.99 15.93
C PRO A 297 13.76 3.67 16.02
N ALA A 298 13.36 4.06 17.24
CA ALA A 298 12.03 4.62 17.52
C ALA A 298 11.72 5.88 16.68
N ASN A 299 12.73 6.70 16.41
CA ASN A 299 12.63 7.95 15.65
C ASN A 299 12.28 7.76 14.16
N MET A 300 12.36 6.54 13.62
CA MET A 300 12.06 6.25 12.21
C MET A 300 10.58 6.48 11.85
N HIS A 301 9.69 6.52 12.83
CA HIS A 301 8.24 6.72 12.64
C HIS A 301 7.85 8.19 12.48
N ASN A 302 8.74 9.12 12.83
CA ASN A 302 8.43 10.55 12.91
C ASN A 302 8.02 11.16 11.57
N HIS A 303 8.40 10.57 10.43
CA HIS A 303 7.99 11.06 9.12
C HIS A 303 6.47 10.96 8.86
N LEU A 304 5.79 9.96 9.43
CA LEU A 304 4.33 9.84 9.30
C LEU A 304 3.60 10.90 10.15
N LEU A 305 4.14 11.23 11.32
CA LEU A 305 3.59 12.25 12.21
C LEU A 305 3.81 13.68 11.68
N LEU A 306 4.95 13.94 11.02
CA LEU A 306 5.26 15.26 10.47
C LEU A 306 4.34 15.67 9.31
N TYR A 307 3.81 14.71 8.53
CA TYR A 307 2.88 15.01 7.45
C TYR A 307 1.56 15.60 7.98
N ASN A 308 1.05 15.08 9.10
CA ASN A 308 -0.16 15.60 9.74
C ASN A 308 0.05 17.02 10.31
N ARG A 309 1.29 17.36 10.70
CA ARG A 309 1.64 18.70 11.21
C ARG A 309 1.81 19.73 10.11
N SER A 310 2.30 19.34 8.93
CA SER A 310 2.48 20.25 7.79
C SER A 310 1.14 20.69 7.16
N THR A 311 0.19 19.75 7.05
CA THR A 311 -1.18 20.06 6.56
C THR A 311 -1.98 20.87 7.58
N SER A 312 -1.85 20.56 8.88
CA SER A 312 -2.49 21.33 9.94
C SER A 312 -1.88 22.73 10.12
N SER A 313 -0.54 22.86 10.09
CA SER A 313 0.13 24.16 10.26
C SER A 313 -0.06 25.13 9.09
N LYS A 314 -0.14 24.62 7.85
CA LYS A 314 -0.50 25.45 6.68
C LYS A 314 -1.95 25.92 6.74
N ASN A 315 -2.88 25.08 7.21
CA ASN A 315 -4.27 25.50 7.36
C ASN A 315 -4.46 26.50 8.53
N VAL A 316 -3.76 26.32 9.66
CA VAL A 316 -3.82 27.25 10.80
C VAL A 316 -3.15 28.61 10.49
N SER A 317 -2.04 28.61 9.75
CA SER A 317 -1.38 29.86 9.35
C SER A 317 -2.16 30.65 8.29
N THR A 318 -2.89 29.97 7.41
CA THR A 318 -3.76 30.62 6.41
C THR A 318 -5.04 31.17 7.05
N LEU A 319 -5.62 30.46 8.03
CA LEU A 319 -6.75 30.96 8.84
C LEU A 319 -6.36 32.16 9.73
N LYS A 320 -5.16 32.16 10.34
CA LYS A 320 -4.67 33.30 11.14
C LYS A 320 -4.34 34.54 10.30
N LYS A 321 -3.97 34.38 9.03
CA LYS A 321 -3.71 35.52 8.13
C LYS A 321 -5.01 36.12 7.58
N SER A 322 -6.04 35.30 7.34
CA SER A 322 -7.35 35.78 6.89
C SER A 322 -8.10 36.54 8.00
N ARG A 323 -7.98 36.10 9.26
CA ARG A 323 -8.67 36.73 10.41
C ARG A 323 -8.06 38.06 10.90
N ARG A 324 -6.93 38.52 10.36
CA ARG A 324 -6.27 39.78 10.77
C ARG A 324 -6.47 40.93 9.77
N SER A 325 -7.38 40.79 8.80
CA SER A 325 -7.64 41.80 7.76
C SER A 325 -9.06 42.38 7.79
N PHE A 326 -9.82 42.15 8.86
CA PHE A 326 -11.16 42.71 9.07
C PHE A 326 -11.26 43.22 10.50
N GLU A 327 -10.76 44.44 10.73
CA GLU A 327 -11.19 45.43 11.73
C GLU A 327 -10.29 46.68 11.65
#